data_AF-A0AAD7W9B4-F1
#
_entry.id   AF-A0AAD7W9B4-F1
#
_cell.length_a   1.000
_cell.length_b   1.000
_cell.length_c   1.000
_cell.angle_alpha   90.00
_cell.angle_beta   90.00
_cell.angle_gamma   90.00
#
_symmetry.space_group_name_H-M   'P 1'
#
loop_
_entity.id
_entity.type
_entity.pdbx_description
1 polymer ?
#
loop_
_entity_poly.entity_id
_entity_poly.type
_entity_poly.pdbx_seq_one_letter_code
_entity_poly.pdbx_strand_id
1 'polypeptide(L)'
;MDILHLDSAHSAQRKGDVSITDDPAQKVFTVTLRNLQEGDSGQYWCAAEINNGQDVGAYLYLKVTTGTPDLSVVKNRVTSVVGGSVSVFCRYGTTQLSVVRNVTE
;
A
#
# COMPACT_ATOMS: atom_id res chain seq x y z
N MET A 1 -8.66 -21.80 -7.23
CA MET A 1 -10.06 -21.57 -6.80
C MET A 1 -10.04 -20.11 -6.48
N ASP A 2 -10.46 -19.30 -7.43
CA ASP A 2 -10.21 -17.86 -7.40
C ASP A 2 -11.48 -17.18 -7.82
N ILE A 3 -12.16 -16.51 -6.89
CA ILE A 3 -12.93 -15.30 -7.14
C ILE A 3 -13.06 -14.60 -5.78
N LEU A 4 -12.42 -13.44 -5.68
CA LEU A 4 -12.94 -12.41 -4.80
C LEU A 4 -14.05 -11.67 -5.54
N HIS A 5 -15.27 -11.70 -4.99
CA HIS A 5 -16.28 -10.72 -5.34
C HIS A 5 -15.97 -9.44 -4.56
N LEU A 6 -15.36 -8.46 -5.22
CA LEU A 6 -15.29 -7.10 -4.69
C LEU A 6 -16.58 -6.38 -5.07
N ASP A 7 -17.66 -6.65 -4.34
CA ASP A 7 -18.93 -5.92 -4.46
C ASP A 7 -18.82 -4.56 -3.76
N SER A 8 -17.99 -3.68 -4.32
CA SER A 8 -18.10 -2.26 -3.98
C SER A 8 -19.41 -1.74 -4.55
N ALA A 9 -20.38 -1.50 -3.68
CA ALA A 9 -21.43 -0.53 -3.95
C ALA A 9 -20.74 0.78 -4.35
N HIS A 10 -20.78 1.10 -5.65
CA HIS A 10 -20.32 2.36 -6.25
C HIS A 10 -18.81 2.59 -6.49
N SER A 11 -18.02 1.59 -6.90
CA SER A 11 -16.81 1.89 -7.69
C SER A 11 -16.82 1.11 -9.00
N ALA A 12 -16.77 1.83 -10.11
CA ALA A 12 -16.56 1.25 -11.43
C ALA A 12 -15.12 0.70 -11.48
N GLN A 13 -14.90 -0.48 -10.88
CA GLN A 13 -13.59 -1.12 -10.90
C GLN A 13 -13.18 -1.37 -12.34
N ARG A 14 -12.09 -0.74 -12.76
CA ARG A 14 -11.49 -0.98 -14.06
C ARG A 14 -10.86 -2.38 -14.02
N LYS A 15 -11.40 -3.29 -14.81
CA LYS A 15 -11.04 -4.72 -14.91
C LYS A 15 -9.53 -5.00 -15.12
N GLY A 16 -8.68 -3.99 -15.37
CA GLY A 16 -7.22 -4.12 -15.54
C GLY A 16 -6.37 -3.67 -14.35
N ASP A 17 -6.97 -3.04 -13.33
CA ASP A 17 -6.24 -2.45 -12.20
C ASP A 17 -6.25 -3.35 -10.95
N VAL A 18 -6.80 -4.56 -11.05
CA VAL A 18 -6.84 -5.55 -9.96
C VAL A 18 -6.17 -6.83 -10.43
N SER A 19 -5.21 -7.36 -9.65
CA SER A 19 -4.61 -8.67 -9.89
C SER A 19 -4.58 -9.52 -8.63
N ILE A 20 -4.78 -10.82 -8.77
CA ILE A 20 -4.71 -11.79 -7.67
C ILE A 20 -3.55 -12.75 -7.94
N THR A 21 -2.78 -13.09 -6.92
CA THR A 21 -1.70 -14.07 -6.98
C THR A 21 -1.79 -14.97 -5.77
N ASP A 22 -1.90 -16.28 -5.98
CA ASP A 22 -2.00 -17.27 -4.92
C ASP A 22 -0.63 -17.90 -4.61
N ASP A 23 -0.31 -18.04 -3.32
CA ASP A 23 0.80 -18.83 -2.79
C ASP A 23 0.23 -19.97 -1.92
N PRO A 24 0.00 -21.15 -2.52
CA PRO A 24 -0.53 -22.32 -1.81
C PRO A 24 0.40 -22.84 -0.71
N ALA A 25 1.71 -22.64 -0.83
CA ALA A 25 2.68 -23.12 0.16
C ALA A 25 2.56 -22.31 1.47
N GLN A 26 2.30 -21.01 1.36
CA GLN A 26 2.04 -20.14 2.50
C GLN A 26 0.56 -20.05 2.88
N LYS A 27 -0.35 -20.56 2.03
CA LYS A 27 -1.81 -20.41 2.16
C LYS A 27 -2.24 -18.94 2.18
N VAL A 28 -1.62 -18.15 1.30
CA VAL A 28 -1.86 -16.72 1.17
C VAL A 28 -2.13 -16.38 -0.28
N PHE A 29 -3.30 -15.82 -0.56
CA PHE A 29 -3.52 -15.12 -1.81
C PHE A 29 -3.35 -13.62 -1.60
N THR A 30 -2.73 -12.96 -2.58
CA THR A 30 -2.43 -11.54 -2.58
C THR A 30 -3.31 -10.84 -3.60
N VAL A 31 -4.05 -9.83 -3.15
CA VAL A 31 -4.83 -8.93 -4.01
C VAL A 31 -4.05 -7.64 -4.18
N THR A 32 -3.77 -7.28 -5.43
CA THR A 32 -3.10 -6.03 -5.78
C THR A 32 -4.08 -5.12 -6.50
N LEU A 33 -4.39 -3.97 -5.89
CA LEU A 33 -5.13 -2.87 -6.51
C LEU A 33 -4.10 -1.84 -7.03
N ARG A 34 -4.22 -1.42 -8.29
CA ARG A 34 -3.33 -0.49 -8.98
C ARG A 34 -4.10 0.76 -9.36
N ASN A 35 -3.40 1.86 -9.60
CA ASN A 35 -3.98 3.11 -10.09
C ASN A 35 -5.18 3.64 -9.26
N LEU A 36 -5.14 3.40 -7.94
CA LEU A 36 -6.18 3.80 -7.00
C LEU A 36 -6.39 5.32 -7.01
N GLN A 37 -7.66 5.72 -6.96
CA GLN A 37 -8.12 7.10 -6.82
C GLN A 37 -8.74 7.30 -5.43
N GLU A 38 -8.86 8.55 -4.96
CA GLU A 38 -9.46 8.82 -3.64
C GLU A 38 -10.86 8.22 -3.49
N GLY A 39 -11.62 8.21 -4.58
CA GLY A 39 -12.96 7.62 -4.68
C GLY A 39 -13.00 6.10 -4.48
N ASP A 40 -11.85 5.41 -4.59
CA ASP A 40 -11.75 3.97 -4.32
C ASP A 40 -11.62 3.65 -2.82
N SER A 41 -11.59 4.68 -1.96
CA SER A 41 -11.64 4.50 -0.51
C SER A 41 -12.96 3.86 -0.09
N GLY A 42 -12.92 2.85 0.77
CA GLY A 42 -14.13 2.16 1.20
C GLY A 42 -13.85 0.90 2.01
N GLN A 43 -14.92 0.19 2.34
CA GLN A 43 -14.83 -1.12 2.96
C GLN A 43 -14.67 -2.19 1.87
N TYR A 44 -13.64 -3.00 2.01
CA TYR A 44 -13.32 -4.13 1.14
C TYR A 44 -13.49 -5.42 1.92
N TRP A 45 -13.79 -6.50 1.22
CA TRP A 45 -13.95 -7.82 1.79
C TRP A 45 -12.94 -8.77 1.13
N CYS A 46 -12.07 -9.36 1.94
CA CYS A 46 -11.15 -10.41 1.53
C CYS A 46 -11.81 -11.76 1.86
N ALA A 47 -12.19 -12.55 0.85
CA ALA A 47 -13.00 -13.75 1.01
C ALA A 47 -12.44 -14.91 0.20
N ALA A 48 -12.59 -16.12 0.74
CA ALA A 48 -12.31 -17.38 0.09
C ALA A 48 -13.61 -18.16 -0.05
N GLU A 49 -13.93 -18.54 -1.28
CA GLU A 49 -15.08 -19.38 -1.59
C GLU A 49 -14.80 -20.83 -1.14
N ILE A 50 -15.78 -21.45 -0.48
CA ILE A 50 -15.70 -22.84 -0.05
C ILE A 50 -16.72 -23.66 -0.84
N ASN A 51 -16.25 -24.65 -1.60
CA ASN A 51 -17.13 -25.60 -2.29
C ASN A 51 -18.17 -26.20 -1.33
N ASN A 52 -19.46 -25.96 -1.63
CA ASN A 52 -20.60 -26.43 -0.84
C ASN A 52 -20.63 -25.92 0.62
N GLY A 53 -19.94 -24.81 0.91
CA GLY A 53 -19.88 -24.17 2.23
C GLY A 53 -20.31 -22.71 2.19
N GLN A 54 -20.28 -22.05 3.36
CA GLN A 54 -20.35 -20.59 3.42
C GLN A 54 -18.96 -20.01 3.18
N ASP A 55 -18.90 -18.94 2.39
CA ASP A 55 -17.66 -18.20 2.17
C ASP A 55 -17.13 -17.65 3.49
N VAL A 56 -15.81 -17.68 3.63
CA VAL A 56 -15.12 -17.13 4.79
C VAL A 56 -14.32 -15.91 4.36
N GLY A 57 -14.37 -14.85 5.16
CA GLY A 57 -13.62 -13.66 4.83
C GLY A 57 -13.49 -12.66 5.97
N ALA A 58 -12.68 -11.65 5.72
CA ALA A 58 -12.40 -10.56 6.65
C ALA A 58 -12.57 -9.22 5.94
N TYR A 59 -13.15 -8.24 6.65
CA TYR A 59 -13.28 -6.88 6.14
C TYR A 59 -12.03 -6.06 6.42
N LEU A 60 -11.71 -5.14 5.51
CA LEU A 60 -10.71 -4.10 5.71
C LEU A 60 -11.25 -2.77 5.20
N TYR A 61 -10.78 -1.67 5.77
CA TYR A 61 -11.09 -0.34 5.27
C TYR A 61 -9.88 0.21 4.53
N LEU A 62 -10.03 0.45 3.22
CA LEU A 62 -9.03 1.10 2.39
C LEU A 62 -9.26 2.60 2.41
N LYS A 63 -8.24 3.36 2.81
CA LYS A 63 -8.21 4.82 2.67
C LYS A 63 -7.18 5.23 1.64
N VAL A 64 -7.64 5.71 0.50
CA VAL A 64 -6.80 6.31 -0.54
C VAL A 64 -6.76 7.82 -0.30
N THR A 65 -5.56 8.40 -0.31
CA THR A 65 -5.35 9.83 -0.08
C THR A 65 -4.50 10.40 -1.20
N THR A 66 -4.76 11.64 -1.61
CA THR A 66 -3.84 12.45 -2.42
C THR A 66 -2.67 12.95 -1.58
N GLY A 67 -1.91 12.02 -1.00
CA GLY A 67 -0.60 12.35 -0.46
C GLY A 67 0.38 12.50 -1.61
N THR A 68 0.95 13.68 -1.81
CA THR A 68 2.34 13.71 -2.31
C THR A 68 3.17 12.97 -1.26
N PRO A 69 4.06 12.03 -1.61
CA PRO A 69 5.04 11.54 -0.64
C PRO A 69 5.80 12.75 -0.12
N ASP A 70 5.44 13.19 1.10
CA ASP A 70 5.90 14.46 1.65
C ASP A 70 7.28 14.21 2.24
N LEU A 71 8.32 14.42 1.45
CA LEU A 71 9.68 14.41 1.93
C LEU A 71 10.12 15.86 2.16
N SER A 72 10.29 16.22 3.42
CA SER A 72 10.76 17.55 3.82
C SER A 72 12.10 17.45 4.56
N VAL A 73 13.01 18.40 4.30
CA VAL A 73 14.26 18.50 5.06
C VAL A 73 14.00 19.40 6.28
N VAL A 74 14.37 18.93 7.47
CA VAL A 74 14.15 19.67 8.74
C VAL A 74 14.87 21.02 8.74
N LYS A 75 16.07 21.07 8.14
CA LYS A 75 16.86 22.28 7.95
C LYS A 75 17.42 22.30 6.53
N ASN A 76 17.03 23.30 5.75
CA ASN A 76 17.51 23.48 4.37
C ASN A 76 18.93 24.07 4.28
N ARG A 77 19.56 24.40 5.42
CA ARG A 77 20.94 24.87 5.50
C ARG A 77 21.64 24.29 6.72
N VAL A 78 22.82 23.71 6.50
CA VAL A 78 23.71 23.18 7.55
C VAL A 78 25.11 23.71 7.29
N THR A 79 25.84 24.03 8.35
CA THR A 79 27.21 24.55 8.28
C THR A 79 28.12 23.66 9.11
N SER A 80 29.33 23.43 8.63
CA SER A 80 30.39 22.72 9.35
C SER A 80 31.74 23.36 9.08
N VAL A 81 32.70 23.08 9.94
CA VAL A 81 34.11 23.39 9.73
C VAL A 81 34.78 22.31 8.88
N VAL A 82 35.93 22.63 8.28
CA VAL A 82 36.76 21.68 7.52
C VAL A 82 37.15 20.50 8.40
N GLY A 83 36.92 19.28 7.92
CA GLY A 83 37.17 18.03 8.68
C GLY A 83 36.07 17.63 9.67
N GLY A 84 35.03 18.45 9.85
CA GLY A 84 33.88 18.12 10.68
C GLY A 84 32.87 17.20 9.99
N SER A 85 31.85 16.76 10.74
CA SER A 85 30.75 15.92 10.24
C SER A 85 29.40 16.62 10.42
N VAL A 86 28.47 16.36 9.50
CA VAL A 86 27.09 16.87 9.55
C VAL A 86 26.10 15.72 9.50
N SER A 87 24.95 15.91 10.16
CA SER A 87 23.80 15.02 10.04
C SER A 87 22.64 15.77 9.39
N VAL A 88 22.09 15.20 8.33
CA VAL A 88 20.93 15.74 7.61
C VAL A 88 19.69 14.97 8.05
N PHE A 89 18.66 15.69 8.46
CA PHE A 89 17.41 15.11 8.92
C PHE A 89 16.32 15.34 7.86
N CYS A 90 15.82 14.24 7.30
CA CYS A 90 14.67 14.23 6.40
C CYS A 90 13.46 13.71 7.17
N ARG A 91 12.33 14.40 7.05
CA ARG A 91 11.03 13.96 7.55
C ARG A 91 10.21 13.46 6.37
N TYR A 92 9.62 12.29 6.55
CA TYR A 92 8.60 11.79 5.65
C TYR A 92 7.23 12.02 6.31
N GLY A 93 6.30 12.61 5.59
CA GLY A 93 4.88 12.59 5.93
C GLY A 93 4.38 11.18 5.68
N THR A 94 3.87 10.53 6.73
CA THR A 94 3.17 9.24 6.62
C THR A 94 2.06 9.38 5.59
N THR A 95 2.07 8.65 4.47
CA THR A 95 1.77 7.22 4.38
C THR A 95 2.51 6.60 3.19
N GLN A 96 3.14 5.45 3.42
CA GLN A 96 3.74 4.57 2.40
C GLN A 96 5.09 5.05 1.79
N LEU A 97 6.12 5.15 2.62
CA LEU A 97 7.52 5.01 2.16
C LEU A 97 8.21 3.93 2.98
N SER A 98 8.52 2.79 2.35
CA SER A 98 9.49 1.84 2.86
C SER A 98 10.85 2.55 2.89
N VAL A 99 11.50 2.65 4.05
CA VAL A 99 12.88 3.18 4.11
C VAL A 99 13.77 2.22 3.32
N VAL A 100 14.11 2.59 2.08
CA VAL A 100 15.09 1.84 1.28
C VAL A 100 16.46 2.11 1.88
N ARG A 101 16.95 1.16 2.70
CA ARG A 101 18.34 1.18 3.18
C ARG A 101 19.22 0.55 2.12
N ASN A 102 19.61 1.32 1.10
CA ASN A 102 20.76 0.97 0.28
C ASN A 102 21.98 1.68 0.85
N VAL A 103 22.79 0.95 1.61
CA VAL A 103 24.15 1.36 1.94
C VAL A 103 25.06 0.60 0.96
N THR A 104 25.46 1.26 -0.12
CA THR A 104 26.64 0.87 -0.88
C THR A 104 27.83 1.60 -0.27
N GLU A 105 28.83 0.84 0.19
CA GLU A 105 30.19 1.34 0.45
C GLU A 105 30.82 1.91 -0.83
#